data_AF-A0A7Y3H333-F1
#
_entry.id   AF-A0A7Y3H333-F1
#
_cell.length_a   1.000
_cell.length_b   1.000
_cell.length_c   1.000
_cell.angle_alpha   90.00
_cell.angle_beta   90.00
_cell.angle_gamma   90.00
#
_symmetry.space_group_name_H-M   'P 1'
#
loop_
_entity.id
_entity.type
_entity.pdbx_description
1 polymer ?
#
loop_
_entity_poly.entity_id
_entity_poly.type
_entity_poly.pdbx_seq_one_letter_code
_entity_poly.pdbx_strand_id
1 'polypeptide(L)'
;MTLLIVISACKPESPKATDVDDGIISTRIFLSAGEIYPIFNNLNVPTFFNIGKVNDLTSKNLNVLILGEKKSKGVKLSVHPIALLSFNQDTVHYKYIISVDPSNKKINHEYNSFLLNDHEMQSTIESWFKSQCNNCTEFNWTNSYKALLEIN
;
A
#
# COMPACT_ATOMS: atom_id res chain seq x y z
N MET A 1 -23.71 24.03 62.21
CA MET A 1 -24.02 24.39 60.80
C MET A 1 -22.85 23.91 59.97
N THR A 2 -23.00 22.74 59.34
CA THR A 2 -21.89 22.00 58.73
C THR A 2 -22.01 22.10 57.21
N LEU A 3 -21.02 22.70 56.56
CA LEU A 3 -20.98 22.90 55.12
C LEU A 3 -20.33 21.67 54.46
N LEU A 4 -21.11 20.91 53.71
CA LEU A 4 -20.64 19.76 52.91
C LEU A 4 -20.24 20.26 51.51
N ILE A 5 -18.94 20.25 51.23
CA ILE A 5 -18.41 20.54 49.89
C ILE A 5 -18.33 19.22 49.12
N VAL A 6 -19.18 19.07 48.11
CA VAL A 6 -19.14 17.94 47.17
C VAL A 6 -18.15 18.26 46.08
N ILE A 7 -16.97 17.63 46.13
CA ILE A 7 -15.96 17.74 45.08
C ILE A 7 -16.33 16.71 44.01
N SER A 8 -17.09 17.14 42.99
CA SER A 8 -17.28 16.33 41.78
C SER A 8 -15.96 16.28 41.01
N ALA A 9 -15.24 15.16 41.15
CA ALA A 9 -14.11 14.84 40.30
C ALA A 9 -14.64 14.58 38.87
N CYS A 10 -14.48 15.55 37.97
CA CYS A 10 -14.59 15.30 36.55
C CYS A 10 -13.53 14.25 36.18
N LYS A 11 -13.96 13.02 35.88
CA LYS A 11 -13.12 12.10 35.12
C LYS A 11 -12.82 12.79 33.80
N PRO A 12 -11.54 12.93 33.39
CA PRO A 12 -11.27 13.28 32.02
C PRO A 12 -11.87 12.15 31.17
N GLU A 13 -12.85 12.48 30.34
CA GLU A 13 -13.25 11.60 29.25
C GLU A 13 -11.97 11.27 28.48
N SER A 14 -11.65 9.97 28.41
CA SER A 14 -10.67 9.46 27.47
C SER A 14 -10.98 10.12 26.13
N PRO A 15 -10.01 10.77 25.45
CA PRO A 15 -10.25 11.18 24.08
C PRO A 15 -10.73 9.93 23.35
N LYS A 16 -11.96 9.98 22.82
CA LYS A 16 -12.38 9.03 21.79
C LYS A 16 -11.28 9.08 20.76
N ALA A 17 -10.67 7.93 20.48
CA ALA A 17 -9.75 7.80 19.37
C ALA A 17 -10.44 8.43 18.16
N THR A 18 -9.93 9.58 17.74
CA THR A 18 -10.38 10.23 16.52
C THR A 18 -10.12 9.23 15.41
N ASP A 19 -11.17 8.80 14.72
CA ASP A 19 -11.05 7.93 13.55
C ASP A 19 -10.02 8.58 12.60
N VAL A 20 -8.85 7.96 12.52
CA VAL A 20 -7.83 8.30 11.53
C VAL A 20 -8.43 7.80 10.22
N ASP A 21 -8.75 8.72 9.31
CA ASP A 21 -9.15 8.41 7.94
C ASP A 21 -8.28 7.26 7.43
N ASP A 22 -8.91 6.09 7.24
CA ASP A 22 -8.27 4.79 7.10
C ASP A 22 -7.35 4.69 5.86
N GLY A 23 -7.21 5.79 5.11
CA GLY A 23 -6.30 5.92 3.98
C GLY A 23 -6.69 5.02 2.81
N ILE A 24 -7.93 4.55 2.75
CA ILE A 24 -8.42 3.69 1.67
C ILE A 24 -8.47 4.49 0.37
N ILE A 25 -7.82 3.97 -0.67
CA ILE A 25 -7.78 4.60 -1.99
C ILE A 25 -8.58 3.81 -3.01
N SER A 26 -9.21 4.51 -3.96
CA SER A 26 -9.84 3.87 -5.10
C SER A 26 -8.84 3.68 -6.24
N THR A 27 -8.61 2.42 -6.61
CA THR A 27 -7.76 2.04 -7.74
C THR A 27 -8.57 1.37 -8.82
N ARG A 28 -8.02 1.35 -10.03
CA ARG A 28 -8.47 0.46 -11.10
C ARG A 28 -7.33 -0.46 -11.49
N ILE A 29 -7.60 -1.76 -11.61
CA ILE A 29 -6.62 -2.71 -12.14
C ILE A 29 -6.23 -2.28 -13.56
N PHE A 30 -4.97 -1.92 -13.73
CA PHE A 30 -4.36 -1.59 -15.02
C PHE A 30 -3.80 -2.84 -15.69
N LEU A 31 -3.23 -3.75 -14.89
CA LEU A 31 -2.64 -5.00 -15.33
C LEU A 31 -2.93 -6.12 -14.34
N SER A 32 -3.43 -7.24 -14.84
CA SER A 32 -3.76 -8.40 -14.02
C SER A 32 -2.50 -9.18 -13.64
N ALA A 33 -2.52 -9.87 -12.51
CA ALA A 33 -1.48 -10.84 -12.17
C ALA A 33 -1.30 -11.89 -13.30
N GLY A 34 -0.05 -12.26 -13.60
CA GLY A 34 0.31 -13.17 -14.68
C GLY A 34 0.36 -12.56 -16.09
N GLU A 35 0.07 -11.27 -16.25
CA GLU A 35 0.24 -10.56 -17.54
C GLU A 35 1.65 -9.97 -17.68
N ILE A 36 2.07 -9.65 -18.91
CA ILE A 36 3.33 -8.95 -19.19
C ILE A 36 3.15 -7.46 -18.87
N TYR A 37 4.05 -6.89 -18.06
CA TYR A 37 4.00 -5.46 -17.76
C TYR A 37 4.66 -4.66 -18.89
N PRO A 38 3.98 -3.68 -19.54
CA PRO A 38 4.57 -3.02 -20.71
C PRO A 38 5.88 -2.27 -20.46
N ILE A 39 6.13 -1.83 -19.23
CA ILE A 39 7.39 -1.16 -18.84
C ILE A 39 8.51 -2.19 -18.58
N PHE A 40 8.12 -3.38 -18.11
CA PHE A 40 8.99 -4.46 -17.65
C PHE A 40 8.51 -5.76 -18.28
N ASN A 41 8.97 -6.02 -19.50
CA ASN A 41 8.39 -7.03 -20.39
C ASN A 41 9.18 -8.34 -20.47
N ASN A 42 10.17 -8.54 -19.61
CA ASN A 42 11.01 -9.75 -19.63
C ASN A 42 10.30 -10.94 -18.98
N LEU A 43 9.53 -10.70 -17.92
CA LEU A 43 8.77 -11.73 -17.20
C LEU A 43 7.32 -11.30 -16.97
N ASN A 44 6.43 -12.28 -16.79
CA ASN A 44 5.07 -12.02 -16.33
C ASN A 44 5.07 -11.43 -14.91
N VAL A 45 4.06 -10.62 -14.61
CA VAL A 45 3.76 -10.21 -13.24
C VAL A 45 3.48 -11.45 -12.39
N PRO A 46 4.06 -11.59 -11.19
CA PRO A 46 3.81 -12.72 -10.30
C PRO A 46 2.33 -12.85 -9.96
N THR A 47 1.88 -14.08 -9.71
CA THR A 47 0.45 -14.39 -9.50
C THR A 47 -0.11 -13.90 -8.17
N PHE A 48 0.72 -13.32 -7.30
CA PHE A 48 0.35 -12.85 -5.97
C PHE A 48 0.20 -11.31 -5.88
N PHE A 49 0.33 -10.59 -6.98
CA PHE A 49 -0.06 -9.18 -7.03
C PHE A 49 -0.53 -8.72 -8.41
N ASN A 50 -1.37 -7.68 -8.40
CA ASN A 50 -1.86 -6.99 -9.59
C ASN A 50 -1.26 -5.58 -9.63
N ILE A 51 -1.30 -4.93 -10.79
CA ILE A 51 -0.89 -3.52 -10.90
C ILE A 51 -2.13 -2.66 -11.17
N GLY A 52 -2.42 -1.74 -10.26
CA GLY A 52 -3.47 -0.76 -10.37
C GLY A 52 -2.94 0.64 -10.65
N LYS A 53 -3.85 1.54 -11.00
CA LYS A 53 -3.64 2.98 -11.02
C LYS A 53 -4.64 3.67 -10.10
N VAL A 54 -4.20 4.70 -9.40
CA VAL A 54 -5.07 5.57 -8.61
C VAL A 54 -5.98 6.32 -9.60
N ASN A 55 -7.29 6.36 -9.31
CA ASN A 55 -8.28 6.96 -10.22
C ASN A 55 -8.40 8.50 -10.08
N ASP A 56 -7.48 9.18 -9.41
CA ASP A 56 -7.61 10.61 -9.14
C ASP A 56 -6.91 11.47 -10.20
N LEU A 57 -7.63 12.49 -10.70
CA LEU A 57 -7.24 13.39 -11.80
C LEU A 57 -6.02 14.25 -11.45
N THR A 58 -5.74 14.43 -10.16
CA THR A 58 -4.62 15.20 -9.60
C THR A 58 -3.38 14.35 -9.34
N SER A 59 -3.53 13.03 -9.25
CA SER A 59 -2.41 12.14 -8.93
C SER A 59 -1.52 11.93 -10.16
N LYS A 60 -0.23 12.26 -10.02
CA LYS A 60 0.82 11.83 -10.96
C LYS A 60 0.64 10.32 -11.16
N ASN A 61 0.60 9.82 -12.40
CA ASN A 61 0.39 8.40 -12.77
C ASN A 61 1.08 7.39 -11.83
N LEU A 62 0.48 7.13 -10.68
CA LEU A 62 1.12 6.36 -9.62
C LEU A 62 0.65 4.92 -9.73
N ASN A 63 1.62 4.02 -9.87
CA ASN A 63 1.32 2.61 -9.96
C ASN A 63 1.16 2.04 -8.54
N VAL A 64 0.12 1.24 -8.36
CA VAL A 64 -0.19 0.56 -7.10
C VAL A 64 -0.02 -0.94 -7.30
N LEU A 65 0.86 -1.58 -6.55
CA LEU A 65 0.93 -3.03 -6.47
C LEU A 65 -0.09 -3.51 -5.44
N ILE A 66 -1.07 -4.29 -5.89
CA ILE A 66 -2.18 -4.75 -5.08
C ILE A 66 -1.97 -6.23 -4.80
N LEU A 67 -1.54 -6.54 -3.58
CA LEU A 67 -1.25 -7.90 -3.14
C LEU A 67 -2.53 -8.72 -3.05
N GLY A 68 -2.47 -9.96 -3.50
CA GLY A 68 -3.57 -10.90 -3.49
C GLY A 68 -3.74 -11.66 -4.80
N GLU A 69 -4.86 -12.37 -4.90
CA GLU A 69 -5.18 -13.19 -6.06
C GLU A 69 -5.38 -12.35 -7.34
N LYS A 70 -5.24 -13.00 -8.50
CA LYS A 70 -5.46 -12.37 -9.80
C LYS A 70 -6.83 -11.70 -9.87
N LYS A 71 -6.84 -10.43 -10.26
CA LYS A 71 -8.06 -9.65 -10.53
C LYS A 71 -8.09 -9.29 -12.01
N SER A 72 -9.27 -9.22 -12.60
CA SER A 72 -9.42 -8.82 -14.00
C SER A 72 -9.08 -7.34 -14.21
N LYS A 73 -8.40 -7.04 -15.32
CA LYS A 73 -8.16 -5.67 -15.78
C LYS A 73 -9.46 -4.85 -15.84
N GLY A 74 -9.38 -3.60 -15.41
CA GLY A 74 -10.51 -2.66 -15.40
C GLY A 74 -11.39 -2.71 -14.13
N VAL A 75 -11.25 -3.74 -13.29
CA VAL A 75 -11.96 -3.82 -12.01
C VAL A 75 -11.53 -2.66 -11.11
N LYS A 76 -12.51 -2.00 -10.49
CA LYS A 76 -12.27 -0.99 -9.45
C LYS A 76 -12.16 -1.66 -8.09
N LEU A 77 -11.18 -1.27 -7.30
CA LEU A 77 -10.98 -1.78 -5.94
C LEU A 77 -10.75 -0.62 -4.99
N SER A 78 -11.26 -0.77 -3.77
CA SER A 78 -10.83 0.02 -2.63
C SER A 78 -9.67 -0.74 -1.98
N VAL A 79 -8.51 -0.13 -1.84
CA VAL A 79 -7.32 -0.78 -1.27
C VAL A 79 -6.71 0.06 -0.16
N HIS A 80 -6.04 -0.59 0.76
CA HIS A 80 -5.33 0.07 1.86
C HIS A 80 -3.82 0.10 1.55
N PRO A 81 -3.19 1.28 1.45
CA PRO A 81 -1.74 1.43 1.32
C PRO A 81 -1.01 0.95 2.58
N ILE A 82 -0.02 0.08 2.39
CA ILE A 82 0.75 -0.51 3.50
C ILE A 82 2.23 -0.19 3.44
N ALA A 83 2.77 0.12 2.25
CA ALA A 83 4.14 0.58 2.08
C ALA A 83 4.31 1.37 0.78
N LEU A 84 5.46 2.02 0.67
CA LEU A 84 5.95 2.61 -0.56
C LEU A 84 7.31 1.99 -0.90
N LEU A 85 7.38 1.37 -2.08
CA LEU A 85 8.60 0.89 -2.68
C LEU A 85 9.13 1.93 -3.67
N SER A 86 10.42 2.23 -3.59
CA SER A 86 11.12 3.07 -4.57
C SER A 86 12.43 2.43 -4.99
N PHE A 87 12.83 2.63 -6.24
CA PHE A 87 14.13 2.21 -6.78
C PHE A 87 14.50 3.05 -8.00
N ASN A 88 15.77 3.00 -8.40
CA ASN A 88 16.25 3.64 -9.61
C ASN A 88 16.48 2.60 -10.70
N GLN A 89 16.17 2.96 -11.94
CA GLN A 89 16.63 2.25 -13.13
C GLN A 89 17.26 3.30 -14.05
N ASP A 90 18.55 3.15 -14.31
CA ASP A 90 19.36 4.14 -15.04
C ASP A 90 19.21 5.54 -14.42
N THR A 91 18.51 6.47 -15.08
CA THR A 91 18.25 7.84 -14.60
C THR A 91 16.81 8.05 -14.13
N VAL A 92 15.97 7.01 -14.14
CA VAL A 92 14.55 7.10 -13.82
C VAL A 92 14.30 6.57 -12.41
N HIS A 93 13.67 7.39 -11.58
CA HIS A 93 13.23 7.01 -10.23
C HIS A 93 11.80 6.48 -10.28
N TYR A 94 11.63 5.21 -9.90
CA TYR A 94 10.34 4.54 -9.85
C TYR A 94 9.79 4.53 -8.42
N LYS A 95 8.47 4.72 -8.32
CA LYS A 95 7.73 4.60 -7.07
C LYS A 95 6.49 3.75 -7.27
N TYR A 96 6.25 2.84 -6.33
CA TYR A 96 5.11 1.95 -6.30
C TYR A 96 4.50 1.95 -4.90
N ILE A 97 3.20 2.25 -4.82
CA ILE A 97 2.47 2.02 -3.57
C ILE A 97 2.16 0.55 -3.49
N ILE A 98 2.43 -0.04 -2.33
CA ILE A 98 2.05 -1.40 -2.02
C ILE A 98 0.76 -1.36 -1.23
N SER A 99 -0.24 -2.09 -1.69
CA SER A 99 -1.58 -2.08 -1.11
C SER A 99 -2.17 -3.47 -1.02
N VAL A 100 -3.19 -3.58 -0.18
CA VAL A 100 -3.97 -4.79 0.05
C VAL A 100 -5.45 -4.49 -0.14
N ASP A 101 -6.17 -5.45 -0.70
CA ASP A 101 -7.63 -5.42 -0.75
C ASP A 101 -8.18 -5.79 0.64
N PRO A 102 -8.83 -4.87 1.38
CA PRO A 102 -9.31 -5.13 2.73
C PRO A 102 -10.41 -6.18 2.78
N SER A 103 -11.05 -6.49 1.64
CA SER A 103 -12.00 -7.60 1.54
C SER A 103 -11.31 -8.97 1.52
N ASN A 104 -9.99 -9.01 1.30
CA ASN A 104 -9.21 -10.24 1.29
C ASN A 104 -8.93 -10.73 2.71
N LYS A 105 -9.79 -11.63 3.20
CA LYS A 105 -9.70 -12.22 4.55
C LYS A 105 -8.37 -12.93 4.83
N LYS A 106 -7.64 -13.41 3.80
CA LYS A 106 -6.33 -14.08 3.98
C LYS A 106 -5.23 -13.12 4.42
N ILE A 107 -5.38 -11.83 4.11
CA ILE A 107 -4.37 -10.78 4.35
C ILE A 107 -4.80 -9.84 5.50
N ASN A 108 -5.96 -10.10 6.12
CA ASN A 108 -6.64 -9.18 7.06
C ASN A 108 -6.12 -9.20 8.50
N HIS A 109 -5.12 -10.01 8.83
CA HIS A 109 -4.48 -9.97 10.16
C HIS A 109 -3.37 -8.91 10.15
N GLU A 110 -3.71 -7.72 10.66
CA GLU A 110 -2.82 -6.59 10.92
C GLU A 110 -1.95 -6.16 9.73
N TYR A 111 -2.55 -5.43 8.78
CA TYR A 111 -1.90 -4.91 7.57
C TYR A 111 -0.56 -4.20 7.80
N ASN A 112 -0.42 -3.46 8.90
CA ASN A 112 0.83 -2.78 9.26
C ASN A 112 1.94 -3.75 9.68
N SER A 113 1.59 -4.92 10.21
CA SER A 113 2.53 -5.97 10.58
C SER A 113 2.91 -6.86 9.39
N PHE A 114 2.03 -6.97 8.39
CA PHE A 114 2.22 -7.85 7.24
C PHE A 114 3.50 -7.53 6.47
N LEU A 115 3.73 -6.28 6.06
CA LEU A 115 4.97 -5.94 5.33
C LEU A 115 6.19 -5.74 6.21
N LEU A 116 6.04 -5.25 7.45
CA LEU A 116 7.18 -5.04 8.34
C LEU A 116 7.81 -6.36 8.81
N ASN A 117 7.02 -7.44 8.83
CA ASN A 117 7.50 -8.76 9.25
C ASN A 117 7.71 -9.73 8.08
N ASP A 118 7.16 -9.47 6.88
CA ASP A 118 7.28 -10.35 5.72
C ASP A 118 8.42 -9.90 4.78
N HIS A 119 9.65 -10.15 5.23
CA HIS A 119 10.86 -9.95 4.43
C HIS A 119 10.87 -10.78 3.15
N GLU A 120 10.18 -11.93 3.14
CA GLU A 120 10.09 -12.82 1.98
C GLU A 120 9.28 -12.15 0.85
N MET A 121 8.15 -11.53 1.18
CA MET A 121 7.33 -10.79 0.24
C MET A 121 8.10 -9.61 -0.38
N GLN A 122 8.77 -8.81 0.46
CA GLN A 122 9.60 -7.70 -0.02
C GLN A 122 10.69 -8.19 -0.98
N SER A 123 11.43 -9.23 -0.55
CA SER A 123 12.51 -9.82 -1.35
C SER A 123 12.01 -10.39 -2.68
N THR A 124 10.82 -10.99 -2.69
CA THR A 124 10.21 -11.55 -3.91
C THR A 124 9.80 -10.45 -4.88
N ILE A 125 9.19 -9.37 -4.40
CA ILE A 125 8.82 -8.21 -5.23
C ILE A 125 10.07 -7.54 -5.79
N GLU A 126 11.09 -7.30 -4.97
CA GLU A 126 12.37 -6.75 -5.43
C GLU A 126 13.05 -7.65 -6.46
N SER A 127 13.10 -8.96 -6.20
CA SER A 127 13.72 -9.93 -7.10
C SER A 127 13.01 -9.96 -8.45
N TRP A 128 11.68 -9.81 -8.45
CA TRP A 128 10.92 -9.66 -9.69
C TRP A 128 11.35 -8.40 -10.44
N PHE A 129 11.42 -7.22 -9.80
CA PHE A 129 11.90 -6.01 -10.46
C PHE A 129 13.35 -6.15 -10.95
N LYS A 130 14.27 -6.66 -10.13
CA LYS A 130 15.68 -6.93 -10.51
C LYS A 130 15.80 -7.88 -11.70
N SER A 131 14.86 -8.81 -11.87
CA SER A 131 14.83 -9.72 -13.02
C SER A 131 14.29 -9.05 -14.30
N GLN A 132 13.66 -7.88 -14.18
CA GLN A 132 13.09 -7.13 -15.30
C GLN A 132 14.02 -6.06 -15.86
N CYS A 133 15.04 -5.65 -15.12
CA CYS A 133 15.95 -4.56 -15.47
C CYS A 133 17.40 -4.97 -15.18
N ASN A 134 18.33 -4.65 -16.08
CA ASN A 134 19.73 -4.99 -15.89
C ASN A 134 20.41 -4.14 -14.79
N ASN A 135 19.91 -2.92 -14.53
CA ASN A 135 20.51 -1.94 -13.62
C ASN A 135 19.48 -1.30 -12.67
N CYS A 136 18.68 -2.11 -11.96
CA CYS A 136 17.90 -1.54 -10.85
C CYS A 136 18.72 -1.48 -9.56
N THR A 137 18.79 -0.29 -8.97
CA THR A 137 19.56 -0.02 -7.75
C THR A 137 18.70 0.72 -6.73
N GLU A 138 19.20 0.82 -5.50
CA GLU A 138 18.61 1.64 -4.43
C GLU A 138 17.15 1.28 -4.11
N PHE A 139 16.86 -0.02 -4.00
CA PHE A 139 15.58 -0.47 -3.47
C PHE A 139 15.41 0.02 -2.03
N ASN A 140 14.33 0.76 -1.81
CA ASN A 140 14.01 1.35 -0.52
C ASN A 140 12.52 1.15 -0.24
N TRP A 141 12.24 0.59 0.94
CA TRP A 141 10.91 0.37 1.46
C TRP A 141 10.61 1.36 2.56
N THR A 142 9.47 2.02 2.48
CA THR A 142 9.00 2.94 3.51
C THR A 142 7.58 2.59 3.93
N ASN A 143 7.17 3.10 5.10
CA ASN A 143 5.91 2.73 5.75
C ASN A 143 4.66 3.29 5.05
N SER A 144 3.48 2.86 5.52
CA SER A 144 2.16 3.30 5.05
C SER A 144 1.99 4.83 5.10
N TYR A 145 2.53 5.50 6.12
CA TYR A 145 2.49 6.97 6.20
C TYR A 145 3.17 7.64 5.01
N LYS A 146 4.37 7.19 4.61
CA LYS A 146 5.05 7.71 3.41
C LYS A 146 4.29 7.38 2.12
N ALA A 147 3.64 6.22 2.06
CA ALA A 147 2.78 5.86 0.93
C ALA A 147 1.60 6.83 0.78
N LEU A 148 0.91 7.15 1.88
CA LEU A 148 -0.22 8.09 1.88
C LEU A 148 0.20 9.51 1.47
N LEU A 149 1.40 9.94 1.83
CA LEU A 149 1.94 11.24 1.40
C LEU A 149 2.24 11.33 -0.10
N GLU A 150 2.45 10.22 -0.81
CA GLU A 150 2.63 10.25 -2.28
C GLU A 150 1.30 10.29 -3.04
N ILE A 151 0.19 9.99 -2.36
CA ILE A 151 -1.16 9.98 -2.94
C ILE A 151 -1.78 11.38 -2.90
N ASN A 152 -1.55 12.09 -1.78
CA ASN A 152 -2.12 13.41 -1.46
C ASN A 152 -1.22 14.56 -1.94
#